data_AF-A0A7S1DSZ8-F1
#
_entry.id   AF-A0A7S1DSZ8-F1
#
_cell.length_a   1.000
_cell.length_b   1.000
_cell.length_c   1.000
_cell.angle_alpha   90.00
_cell.angle_beta   90.00
_cell.angle_gamma   90.00
#
_symmetry.space_group_name_H-M   'P 1'
#
loop_
_entity.id
_entity.type
_entity.pdbx_description
1 polymer ?
#
loop_
_entity_poly.entity_id
_entity_poly.type
_entity_poly.pdbx_seq_one_letter_code
_entity_poly.pdbx_strand_id
1 'polypeptide(L)'
;VVVGDVHGDAEALSKCLRIADLIDEDGRWCGGETHFVQLGDFLDRGDDEKRVWDMMMRLQMEARRAGGRVDVVLGNHELMNVELDFRYVTDNGWDDWGDLEDDEEFAFIQKQMEALCYPSFMADRICAFKPGGDMTSRLADMPVVLQVGDTVLVHGGIRNVHVEFGLEELNRVTRRWMLDETVSKPVVLSNGESPVWTRVYSTPCPHEGSLAELSV
;
A
#
# COMPACT_ATOMS: atom_id res chain seq x y z
N VAL A 1 10.68 -14.35 1.35
CA VAL A 1 11.45 -13.14 1.76
C VAL A 1 10.45 -12.06 2.11
N VAL A 2 10.66 -11.29 3.18
CA VAL A 2 9.77 -10.20 3.59
C VAL A 2 10.59 -8.94 3.81
N VAL A 3 10.15 -7.82 3.26
CA VAL A 3 10.79 -6.50 3.41
C VAL A 3 9.73 -5.50 3.88
N GLY A 4 10.11 -4.65 4.84
CA GLY A 4 9.26 -3.60 5.39
C GLY A 4 9.18 -2.36 4.50
N ASP A 5 8.94 -1.23 5.15
CA ASP A 5 8.74 0.09 4.57
C ASP A 5 9.92 0.48 3.65
N VAL A 6 9.57 1.04 2.50
CA VAL A 6 10.53 1.54 1.50
C VAL A 6 10.39 3.03 1.31
N HIS A 7 9.18 3.58 1.47
CA HIS A 7 8.92 5.02 1.45
C HIS A 7 9.55 5.73 0.25
N GLY A 8 9.20 5.28 -0.96
CA GLY A 8 9.65 5.94 -2.19
C GLY A 8 11.17 5.90 -2.43
N ASP A 9 11.93 5.03 -1.76
CA ASP A 9 13.37 4.84 -2.04
C ASP A 9 13.62 3.62 -2.95
N ALA A 10 13.60 3.87 -4.26
CA ALA A 10 13.81 2.82 -5.25
C ALA A 10 15.22 2.21 -5.21
N GLU A 11 16.22 2.97 -4.75
CA GLU A 11 17.60 2.48 -4.63
C GLU A 11 17.72 1.52 -3.45
N ALA A 12 17.17 1.87 -2.29
CA ALA A 12 17.14 1.01 -1.11
C ALA A 12 16.39 -0.29 -1.40
N LEU A 13 15.20 -0.22 -2.03
CA LEU A 13 14.46 -1.41 -2.44
C LEU A 13 15.29 -2.28 -3.39
N SER A 14 15.89 -1.69 -4.44
CA SER A 14 16.73 -2.45 -5.37
C SER A 14 17.89 -3.15 -4.67
N LYS A 15 18.55 -2.48 -3.71
CA LYS A 15 19.63 -3.08 -2.92
C LYS A 15 19.12 -4.25 -2.08
N CYS A 16 18.00 -4.09 -1.38
CA CYS A 16 17.39 -5.16 -0.59
C CYS A 16 17.05 -6.37 -1.46
N LEU A 17 16.45 -6.15 -2.64
CA LEU A 17 16.07 -7.21 -3.56
C LEU A 17 17.28 -7.94 -4.15
N ARG A 18 18.37 -7.22 -4.47
CA ARG A 18 19.63 -7.84 -4.95
C ARG A 18 20.31 -8.65 -3.85
N ILE A 19 20.37 -8.14 -2.61
CA ILE A 19 20.94 -8.86 -1.46
C ILE A 19 20.18 -10.16 -1.21
N ALA A 20 18.87 -10.19 -1.47
CA ALA A 20 18.02 -11.35 -1.33
C ALA A 20 17.99 -12.26 -2.58
N ASP A 21 18.82 -12.01 -3.59
CA ASP A 21 18.86 -12.73 -4.88
C ASP A 21 17.48 -12.79 -5.58
N LEU A 22 16.67 -11.73 -5.44
CA LEU A 22 15.34 -11.64 -6.06
C LEU A 22 15.36 -10.95 -7.42
N ILE A 23 16.30 -10.02 -7.63
CA ILE A 23 16.50 -9.34 -8.90
C ILE A 23 17.97 -9.38 -9.34
N ASP A 24 18.21 -9.40 -10.65
CA ASP A 24 19.54 -9.34 -11.24
C ASP A 24 20.10 -7.90 -11.32
N GLU A 25 21.26 -7.76 -11.96
CA GLU A 25 21.91 -6.45 -12.16
C GLU A 25 21.04 -5.49 -12.99
N ASP A 26 20.25 -6.02 -13.94
CA ASP A 26 19.30 -5.27 -14.78
C ASP A 26 17.97 -4.97 -14.05
N GLY A 27 17.81 -5.45 -12.81
CA GLY A 27 16.63 -5.27 -11.97
C GLY A 27 15.44 -6.15 -12.38
N ARG A 28 15.68 -7.24 -13.11
CA ARG A 28 14.66 -8.22 -13.51
C ARG A 28 14.59 -9.36 -12.51
N TRP A 29 13.42 -9.96 -12.36
CA TRP A 29 13.23 -11.10 -11.46
C TRP A 29 14.18 -12.26 -11.78
N CYS A 30 14.97 -12.67 -10.80
CA CYS A 30 15.81 -13.87 -10.84
C CYS A 30 15.57 -14.82 -9.65
N GLY A 31 14.64 -14.48 -8.74
CA GLY A 31 14.34 -15.24 -7.52
C GLY A 31 13.63 -16.60 -7.72
N GLY A 32 13.44 -17.08 -8.95
CA GLY A 32 12.80 -18.37 -9.24
C GLY A 32 11.39 -18.49 -8.65
N GLU A 33 11.16 -19.56 -7.89
CA GLU A 33 9.88 -19.86 -7.21
C GLU A 33 9.70 -19.10 -5.87
N THR A 34 10.60 -18.17 -5.54
CA THR A 34 10.54 -17.46 -4.25
C THR A 34 9.25 -16.64 -4.12
N HIS A 35 8.67 -16.68 -2.93
CA HIS A 35 7.61 -15.76 -2.52
C HIS A 35 8.21 -14.56 -1.77
N PHE A 36 8.12 -13.40 -2.40
CA PHE A 36 8.49 -12.11 -1.83
C PHE A 36 7.23 -11.34 -1.37
N VAL A 37 7.29 -10.75 -0.18
CA VAL A 37 6.24 -9.88 0.35
C VAL A 37 6.83 -8.54 0.78
N GLN A 38 6.26 -7.45 0.27
CA GLN A 38 6.53 -6.08 0.74
C GLN A 38 5.40 -5.69 1.72
N LEU A 39 5.74 -5.20 2.92
CA LEU A 39 4.79 -4.99 4.03
C LEU A 39 4.13 -3.60 4.04
N GLY A 40 3.86 -3.00 2.89
CA GLY A 40 3.22 -1.69 2.78
C GLY A 40 4.16 -0.52 3.01
N ASP A 41 3.64 0.69 2.90
CA ASP A 41 4.42 1.94 2.98
C ASP A 41 5.56 1.96 1.95
N PHE A 42 5.20 1.68 0.70
CA PHE A 42 6.13 1.81 -0.42
C PHE A 42 5.96 3.16 -1.15
N LEU A 43 4.86 3.87 -0.92
CA LEU A 43 4.62 5.25 -1.32
C LEU A 43 5.09 6.27 -0.26
N ASP A 44 5.09 7.54 -0.67
CA ASP A 44 5.39 8.74 0.12
C ASP A 44 6.81 8.82 0.71
N ARG A 45 7.16 10.00 1.27
CA ARG A 45 8.44 10.38 1.93
C ARG A 45 9.71 10.35 1.07
N GLY A 46 9.75 9.56 0.00
CA GLY A 46 10.85 9.51 -0.95
C GLY A 46 10.42 9.97 -2.34
N ASP A 47 11.39 10.50 -3.10
CA ASP A 47 11.15 11.11 -4.41
C ASP A 47 11.09 10.10 -5.57
N ASP A 48 11.35 8.80 -5.33
CA ASP A 48 11.33 7.74 -6.35
C ASP A 48 10.06 6.85 -6.27
N GLU A 49 8.99 7.27 -5.60
CA GLU A 49 7.80 6.41 -5.37
C GLU A 49 7.15 5.87 -6.64
N LYS A 50 7.12 6.62 -7.75
CA LYS A 50 6.64 6.10 -9.03
C LYS A 50 7.53 4.97 -9.56
N ARG A 51 8.85 5.10 -9.40
CA ARG A 51 9.81 4.07 -9.78
C ARG A 51 9.70 2.84 -8.89
N VAL A 52 9.41 3.01 -7.60
CA VAL A 52 9.08 1.91 -6.68
C VAL A 52 7.81 1.19 -7.16
N TRP A 53 6.74 1.95 -7.44
CA TRP A 53 5.48 1.42 -7.95
C TRP A 53 5.67 0.59 -9.22
N ASP A 54 6.32 1.15 -10.24
CA ASP A 54 6.54 0.47 -11.52
C ASP A 54 7.38 -0.79 -11.37
N MET A 55 8.39 -0.75 -10.50
CA MET A 55 9.20 -1.91 -10.16
C MET A 55 8.35 -3.01 -9.53
N MET A 56 7.52 -2.69 -8.53
CA MET A 56 6.68 -3.67 -7.84
C MET A 56 5.65 -4.30 -8.78
N MET A 57 4.98 -3.50 -9.60
CA MET A 57 4.01 -3.99 -10.59
C MET A 57 4.67 -4.90 -11.63
N ARG A 58 5.86 -4.54 -12.10
CA ARG A 58 6.65 -5.36 -13.04
C ARG A 58 7.06 -6.68 -12.39
N LEU A 59 7.65 -6.64 -11.18
CA LEU A 59 8.14 -7.83 -10.49
C LEU A 59 7.01 -8.81 -10.14
N GLN A 60 5.80 -8.33 -9.84
CA GLN A 60 4.63 -9.20 -9.69
C GLN A 60 4.37 -10.05 -10.94
N MET A 61 4.47 -9.46 -12.13
CA MET A 61 4.30 -10.20 -13.38
C MET A 61 5.46 -11.14 -13.67
N GLU A 62 6.70 -10.67 -13.50
CA GLU A 62 7.90 -11.46 -13.78
C GLU A 62 8.02 -12.67 -12.85
N ALA A 63 7.79 -12.49 -11.54
CA ALA A 63 7.81 -13.57 -10.57
C ALA A 63 6.77 -14.65 -10.90
N ARG A 64 5.53 -14.25 -11.19
CA ARG A 64 4.46 -15.19 -11.58
C ARG A 64 4.84 -16.02 -12.80
N ARG A 65 5.49 -15.42 -13.80
CA ARG A 65 5.96 -16.14 -15.01
C ARG A 65 7.07 -17.14 -14.71
N ALA A 66 7.88 -16.89 -13.68
CA ALA A 66 8.96 -17.75 -13.23
C ALA A 66 8.52 -18.79 -12.18
N GLY A 67 7.23 -18.86 -11.82
CA GLY A 67 6.71 -19.74 -10.77
C GLY A 67 6.83 -19.17 -9.35
N GLY A 68 7.40 -17.97 -9.20
CA GLY A 68 7.46 -17.24 -7.96
C GLY A 68 6.25 -16.34 -7.72
N ARG A 69 6.32 -15.54 -6.67
CA ARG A 69 5.22 -14.63 -6.29
C ARG A 69 5.76 -13.38 -5.63
N VAL A 70 5.16 -12.24 -5.98
CA VAL A 70 5.30 -10.99 -5.24
C VAL A 70 3.92 -10.57 -4.75
N ASP A 71 3.77 -10.38 -3.45
CA ASP A 71 2.61 -9.68 -2.87
C ASP A 71 3.07 -8.38 -2.21
N VAL A 72 2.16 -7.43 -2.19
CA VAL A 72 2.31 -6.18 -1.45
C VAL A 72 1.13 -6.13 -0.49
N VAL A 73 1.40 -5.87 0.79
CA VAL A 73 0.38 -5.62 1.81
C VAL A 73 0.13 -4.12 1.86
N LEU A 74 -1.12 -3.69 2.07
CA LEU A 74 -1.44 -2.27 2.22
C LEU A 74 -0.90 -1.72 3.55
N GLY A 75 -0.09 -0.66 3.47
CA GLY A 75 0.34 0.14 4.60
C GLY A 75 -0.58 1.32 4.86
N ASN A 76 -0.25 2.15 5.86
CA ASN A 76 -1.05 3.33 6.12
C ASN A 76 -0.86 4.40 5.05
N HIS A 77 0.31 4.50 4.42
CA HIS A 77 0.54 5.50 3.38
C HIS A 77 -0.27 5.23 2.11
N GLU A 78 -0.44 3.96 1.72
CA GLU A 78 -1.35 3.61 0.63
C GLU A 78 -2.79 4.03 0.96
N LEU A 79 -3.27 3.77 2.18
CA LEU A 79 -4.63 4.17 2.57
C LEU A 79 -4.79 5.70 2.69
N MET A 80 -3.76 6.40 3.16
CA MET A 80 -3.75 7.86 3.26
C MET A 80 -3.90 8.50 1.88
N ASN A 81 -3.19 8.00 0.87
CA ASN A 81 -3.35 8.47 -0.50
C ASN A 81 -4.79 8.25 -1.01
N VAL A 82 -5.42 7.13 -0.64
CA VAL A 82 -6.84 6.86 -0.97
C VAL A 82 -7.80 7.81 -0.25
N GLU A 83 -7.46 8.21 0.97
CA GLU A 83 -8.20 9.22 1.74
C GLU A 83 -7.92 10.67 1.28
N LEU A 84 -7.09 10.86 0.25
CA LEU A 84 -6.60 12.16 -0.21
C LEU A 84 -5.81 12.93 0.87
N ASP A 85 -5.17 12.18 1.76
CA ASP A 85 -4.29 12.68 2.80
C ASP A 85 -2.83 12.60 2.34
N PHE A 86 -2.37 13.68 1.71
CA PHE A 86 -1.05 13.76 1.09
C PHE A 86 0.02 14.42 1.99
N ARG A 87 -0.15 14.42 3.31
CA ARG A 87 0.75 15.11 4.24
C ARG A 87 2.21 14.63 4.19
N TYR A 88 2.48 13.47 3.58
CA TYR A 88 3.81 12.88 3.46
C TYR A 88 4.34 12.80 2.02
N VAL A 89 3.59 13.31 1.05
CA VAL A 89 4.03 13.39 -0.35
C VAL A 89 5.10 14.48 -0.45
N THR A 90 6.22 14.14 -1.10
CA THR A 90 7.31 15.10 -1.37
C THR A 90 7.06 15.87 -2.66
N ASP A 91 7.88 16.87 -2.95
CA ASP A 91 7.69 17.74 -4.12
C ASP A 91 7.73 16.97 -5.46
N ASN A 92 8.50 15.88 -5.55
CA ASN A 92 8.57 15.05 -6.76
C ASN A 92 7.47 13.97 -6.81
N GLY A 93 6.69 13.82 -5.74
CA GLY A 93 5.62 12.84 -5.66
C GLY A 93 4.33 13.25 -6.37
N TRP A 94 4.21 14.49 -6.83
CA TRP A 94 2.96 14.97 -7.45
C TRP A 94 2.79 14.52 -8.90
N ASP A 95 3.90 14.27 -9.59
CA ASP A 95 3.93 14.00 -11.02
C ASP A 95 3.82 12.49 -11.33
N ASP A 96 3.59 12.16 -12.60
CA ASP A 96 3.61 10.79 -13.16
C ASP A 96 2.50 9.81 -12.68
N TRP A 97 1.43 10.27 -12.05
CA TRP A 97 0.34 9.39 -11.57
C TRP A 97 -0.86 9.24 -12.51
N GLY A 98 -0.94 10.04 -13.57
CA GLY A 98 -2.03 10.01 -14.52
C GLY A 98 -1.56 10.13 -15.97
N ASP A 99 -2.14 9.31 -16.84
CA ASP A 99 -2.23 9.56 -18.28
C ASP A 99 -3.65 10.06 -18.57
N LEU A 100 -4.13 11.07 -17.84
CA LEU A 100 -5.46 11.60 -18.08
C LEU A 100 -5.44 12.20 -19.49
N GLU A 101 -6.08 11.52 -20.43
CA GLU A 101 -6.51 12.17 -21.66
C GLU A 101 -7.37 13.36 -21.23
N ASP A 102 -7.18 14.53 -21.87
CA ASP A 102 -7.99 15.74 -21.61
C ASP A 102 -9.49 15.45 -21.91
N ASP A 103 -10.16 14.79 -20.97
CA ASP A 103 -11.51 14.26 -21.11
C ASP A 103 -12.51 14.93 -20.14
N GLU A 104 -13.78 14.55 -20.26
CA GLU A 104 -14.85 15.15 -19.45
C GLU A 104 -14.72 14.83 -17.95
N GLU A 105 -14.11 13.70 -17.57
CA GLU A 105 -13.90 13.33 -16.16
C GLU A 105 -12.80 14.20 -15.54
N PHE A 106 -11.68 14.39 -16.25
CA PHE A 106 -10.59 15.25 -15.81
C PHE A 106 -11.08 16.69 -15.59
N ALA A 107 -11.81 17.25 -16.57
CA ALA A 107 -12.36 18.60 -16.45
C ALA A 107 -13.36 18.74 -15.28
N PHE A 108 -14.16 17.70 -15.00
CA PHE A 108 -15.07 17.69 -13.87
C PHE A 108 -14.32 17.65 -12.52
N ILE A 109 -13.30 16.80 -12.40
CA ILE A 109 -12.50 16.69 -11.19
C ILE A 109 -11.73 17.99 -10.96
N GLN A 110 -11.09 18.56 -11.98
CA GLN A 110 -10.39 19.84 -11.87
C GLN A 110 -11.31 20.94 -11.33
N LYS A 111 -12.54 21.04 -11.84
CA LYS A 111 -13.54 22.02 -11.36
C LYS A 111 -13.99 21.76 -9.92
N GLN A 112 -14.14 20.50 -9.51
CA GLN A 112 -14.42 20.13 -8.11
C GLN A 112 -13.26 20.50 -7.20
N MET A 113 -12.02 20.26 -7.65
CA MET A 113 -10.81 20.57 -6.91
C MET A 113 -10.64 22.06 -6.69
N GLU A 114 -10.87 22.89 -7.71
CA GLU A 114 -10.91 24.34 -7.58
C GLU A 114 -11.96 24.78 -6.54
N ALA A 115 -13.15 24.17 -6.56
CA ALA A 115 -14.21 24.47 -5.61
C ALA A 115 -13.86 24.04 -4.16
N LEU A 116 -13.06 23.00 -4.00
CA LEU A 116 -12.54 22.52 -2.71
C LEU A 116 -11.20 23.17 -2.32
N CYS A 117 -10.69 24.10 -3.14
CA CYS A 117 -9.41 24.79 -2.96
C CYS A 117 -8.18 23.87 -2.91
N TYR A 118 -8.23 22.71 -3.57
CA TYR A 118 -7.03 21.93 -3.82
C TYR A 118 -6.15 22.62 -4.88
N PRO A 119 -4.83 22.72 -4.67
CA PRO A 119 -3.92 23.20 -5.70
C PRO A 119 -3.98 22.34 -6.97
N SER A 120 -3.89 22.96 -8.14
CA SER A 120 -4.01 22.28 -9.43
C SER A 120 -2.95 21.20 -9.65
N PHE A 121 -1.75 21.35 -9.09
CA PHE A 121 -0.68 20.35 -9.20
C PHE A 121 -1.03 19.01 -8.51
N MET A 122 -2.06 18.98 -7.66
CA MET A 122 -2.49 17.74 -7.01
C MET A 122 -3.47 16.94 -7.88
N ALA A 123 -3.91 17.47 -9.03
CA ALA A 123 -5.02 16.89 -9.79
C ALA A 123 -4.76 15.45 -10.23
N ASP A 124 -3.60 15.18 -10.82
CA ASP A 124 -3.27 13.86 -11.34
C ASP A 124 -3.21 12.82 -10.22
N ARG A 125 -2.56 13.15 -9.10
CA ARG A 125 -2.50 12.27 -7.92
C ARG A 125 -3.89 12.05 -7.31
N ILE A 126 -4.73 13.08 -7.20
CA ILE A 126 -6.10 12.94 -6.69
C ILE A 126 -6.91 12.02 -7.61
N CYS A 127 -6.86 12.22 -8.93
CA CYS A 127 -7.57 11.37 -9.89
C CYS A 127 -7.10 9.91 -9.81
N ALA A 128 -5.80 9.70 -9.66
CA ALA A 128 -5.18 8.39 -9.56
C ALA A 128 -5.57 7.64 -8.27
N PHE A 129 -5.58 8.34 -7.14
CA PHE A 129 -5.70 7.73 -5.82
C PHE A 129 -7.05 7.91 -5.13
N LYS A 130 -7.96 8.76 -5.60
CA LYS A 130 -9.33 8.78 -5.04
C LYS A 130 -9.95 7.36 -5.06
N PRO A 131 -10.93 7.06 -4.20
CA PRO A 131 -11.74 5.85 -4.37
C PRO A 131 -12.24 5.74 -5.82
N GLY A 132 -12.06 4.56 -6.42
CA GLY A 132 -12.37 4.29 -7.82
C GLY A 132 -11.33 4.76 -8.85
N GLY A 133 -10.29 5.49 -8.44
CA GLY A 133 -9.18 5.88 -9.31
C GLY A 133 -8.34 4.68 -9.79
N ASP A 134 -7.58 4.87 -10.86
CA ASP A 134 -6.84 3.79 -11.52
C ASP A 134 -5.76 3.15 -10.62
N MET A 135 -4.98 3.97 -9.92
CA MET A 135 -3.96 3.47 -8.99
C MET A 135 -4.62 2.83 -7.77
N THR A 136 -5.70 3.41 -7.27
CA THR A 136 -6.49 2.82 -6.20
C THR A 136 -7.09 1.48 -6.59
N SER A 137 -7.52 1.31 -7.83
CA SER A 137 -8.02 0.04 -8.34
C SER A 137 -6.95 -1.05 -8.33
N ARG A 138 -5.68 -0.68 -8.60
CA ARG A 138 -4.53 -1.60 -8.46
C ARG A 138 -4.21 -1.90 -7.00
N LEU A 139 -4.21 -0.89 -6.14
CA LEU A 139 -4.04 -1.07 -4.69
C LEU A 139 -5.15 -1.93 -4.10
N ALA A 140 -6.38 -1.88 -4.62
CA ALA A 140 -7.52 -2.63 -4.10
C ALA A 140 -7.39 -4.16 -4.30
N ASP A 141 -6.47 -4.60 -5.16
CA ASP A 141 -6.10 -6.02 -5.31
C ASP A 141 -5.03 -6.47 -4.29
N MET A 142 -4.47 -5.54 -3.52
CA MET A 142 -3.53 -5.80 -2.43
C MET A 142 -4.30 -6.02 -1.11
N PRO A 143 -3.95 -7.03 -0.31
CA PRO A 143 -4.60 -7.25 0.98
C PRO A 143 -4.09 -6.28 2.05
N VAL A 144 -4.95 -5.96 3.02
CA VAL A 144 -4.53 -5.38 4.33
C VAL A 144 -3.82 -6.43 5.18
N VAL A 145 -4.26 -7.69 5.08
CA VAL A 145 -3.70 -8.82 5.83
C VAL A 145 -3.49 -10.00 4.90
N LEU A 146 -2.26 -10.49 4.81
CA LEU A 146 -1.88 -11.63 3.99
C LEU A 146 -1.49 -12.81 4.88
N GLN A 147 -2.10 -13.97 4.65
CA GLN A 147 -1.66 -15.22 5.27
C GLN A 147 -0.84 -16.05 4.27
N VAL A 148 0.35 -16.48 4.70
CA VAL A 148 1.24 -17.38 3.96
C VAL A 148 1.59 -18.57 4.86
N GLY A 149 0.96 -19.72 4.60
CA GLY A 149 1.04 -20.87 5.50
C GLY A 149 0.55 -20.48 6.90
N ASP A 150 1.41 -20.68 7.90
CA ASP A 150 1.10 -20.36 9.31
C ASP A 150 1.50 -18.92 9.70
N THR A 151 1.95 -18.10 8.75
CA THR A 151 2.41 -16.73 9.00
C THR A 151 1.36 -15.72 8.54
N VAL A 152 0.98 -14.80 9.43
CA VAL A 152 0.14 -13.64 9.11
C VAL A 152 1.03 -12.41 8.97
N LEU A 153 0.88 -11.71 7.85
CA LEU A 153 1.66 -10.53 7.46
C LEU A 153 0.71 -9.34 7.36
N VAL A 154 1.08 -8.26 8.05
CA VAL A 154 0.34 -7.00 8.15
C VAL A 154 1.35 -5.88 8.32
N HIS A 155 1.01 -4.66 7.92
CA HIS A 155 1.90 -3.51 8.06
C HIS A 155 2.19 -3.13 9.54
N GLY A 156 1.14 -2.87 10.33
CA GLY A 156 1.28 -2.48 11.74
C GLY A 156 1.16 -3.65 12.72
N GLY A 157 -0.01 -4.29 12.78
CA GLY A 157 -0.25 -5.41 13.70
C GLY A 157 -1.69 -5.90 13.78
N ILE A 158 -1.90 -7.16 14.13
CA ILE A 158 -3.22 -7.75 14.35
C ILE A 158 -3.52 -7.84 15.84
N ARG A 159 -4.74 -7.45 16.22
CA ARG A 159 -5.28 -7.55 17.57
C ARG A 159 -6.50 -8.46 17.57
N ASN A 160 -6.93 -8.94 18.73
CA ASN A 160 -8.11 -9.82 18.85
C ASN A 160 -9.36 -9.22 18.18
N VAL A 161 -9.56 -7.91 18.30
CA VAL A 161 -10.70 -7.22 17.65
C VAL A 161 -10.68 -7.32 16.12
N HIS A 162 -9.50 -7.43 15.50
CA HIS A 162 -9.36 -7.62 14.04
C HIS A 162 -9.64 -9.08 13.65
N VAL A 163 -9.26 -10.04 14.50
CA VAL A 163 -9.55 -11.47 14.29
C VAL A 163 -11.05 -11.73 14.44
N GLU A 164 -11.69 -11.17 15.46
CA GLU A 164 -13.14 -11.26 15.68
C GLU A 164 -13.94 -10.62 14.54
N PHE A 165 -13.43 -9.55 13.94
CA PHE A 165 -14.01 -8.93 12.75
C PHE A 165 -13.94 -9.85 11.51
N GLY A 166 -12.91 -10.69 11.43
CA GLY A 166 -12.61 -11.57 10.30
C GLY A 166 -11.59 -10.95 9.34
N LEU A 167 -10.47 -11.63 9.11
CA LEU A 167 -9.36 -11.11 8.29
C LEU A 167 -9.72 -11.05 6.80
N GLU A 168 -10.47 -12.03 6.30
CA GLU A 168 -10.99 -12.02 4.93
C GLU A 168 -12.03 -10.92 4.75
N GLU A 169 -12.88 -10.71 5.77
CA GLU A 169 -13.87 -9.65 5.76
C GLU A 169 -13.19 -8.28 5.76
N LEU A 170 -12.13 -8.09 6.55
CA LEU A 170 -11.29 -6.90 6.56
C LEU A 170 -10.74 -6.58 5.16
N ASN A 171 -10.14 -7.56 4.47
CA ASN A 171 -9.67 -7.38 3.10
C ASN A 171 -10.83 -7.04 2.15
N ARG A 172 -11.98 -7.73 2.27
CA ARG A 172 -13.15 -7.54 1.42
C ARG A 172 -13.74 -6.14 1.55
N VAL A 173 -13.98 -5.65 2.76
CA VAL A 173 -14.60 -4.33 2.97
C VAL A 173 -13.65 -3.20 2.58
N THR A 174 -12.33 -3.40 2.77
CA THR A 174 -11.32 -2.42 2.34
C THR A 174 -11.31 -2.29 0.83
N ARG A 175 -11.25 -3.42 0.11
CA ARG A 175 -11.32 -3.45 -1.37
C ARG A 175 -12.55 -2.72 -1.90
N ARG A 176 -13.72 -2.99 -1.32
CA ARG A 176 -14.98 -2.36 -1.75
C ARG A 176 -14.98 -0.85 -1.54
N TRP A 177 -14.44 -0.37 -0.42
CA TRP A 177 -14.28 1.06 -0.20
C TRP A 177 -13.31 1.69 -1.20
N MET A 178 -12.16 1.07 -1.44
CA MET A 178 -11.17 1.56 -2.40
C MET A 178 -11.74 1.62 -3.83
N LEU A 179 -12.62 0.71 -4.21
CA LEU A 179 -13.30 0.72 -5.51
C LEU A 179 -14.55 1.63 -5.57
N ASP A 180 -14.74 2.51 -4.58
CA ASP A 180 -15.90 3.41 -4.46
C ASP A 180 -17.26 2.70 -4.42
N GLU A 181 -17.29 1.42 -4.01
CA GLU A 181 -18.55 0.67 -3.83
C GLU A 181 -19.25 1.00 -2.51
N THR A 182 -18.58 1.72 -1.61
CA THR A 182 -19.10 2.13 -0.31
C THR A 182 -18.66 3.55 0.04
N VAL A 183 -19.54 4.29 0.70
CA VAL A 183 -19.38 5.73 0.98
C VAL A 183 -18.17 6.07 1.87
N SER A 184 -17.77 5.17 2.76
CA SER A 184 -16.78 5.51 3.79
C SER A 184 -15.81 4.38 4.07
N LYS A 185 -14.59 4.75 4.46
CA LYS A 185 -13.56 3.84 4.95
C LYS A 185 -14.10 2.97 6.09
N PRO A 186 -13.76 1.67 6.13
CA PRO A 186 -14.13 0.78 7.23
C PRO A 186 -13.61 1.30 8.58
N VAL A 187 -14.48 1.34 9.60
CA VAL A 187 -14.14 1.86 10.95
C VAL A 187 -12.96 1.12 11.58
N VAL A 188 -12.81 -0.18 11.28
CA VAL A 188 -11.68 -1.01 11.73
C VAL A 188 -10.32 -0.52 11.22
N LEU A 189 -10.29 0.37 10.21
CA LEU A 189 -9.09 1.00 9.66
C LEU A 189 -8.89 2.46 10.11
N SER A 190 -9.82 3.04 10.87
CA SER A 190 -9.92 4.51 11.04
C SER A 190 -9.16 5.10 12.22
N ASN A 191 -8.45 4.31 13.03
CA ASN A 191 -7.77 4.81 14.23
C ASN A 191 -6.34 4.27 14.35
N GLY A 192 -5.60 4.78 15.35
CA GLY A 192 -4.21 4.39 15.61
C GLY A 192 -4.01 2.95 16.10
N GLU A 193 -5.10 2.24 16.42
CA GLU A 193 -5.08 0.82 16.80
C GLU A 193 -5.33 -0.11 15.61
N SER A 194 -5.57 0.45 14.42
CA SER A 194 -5.92 -0.34 13.25
C SER A 194 -4.75 -1.18 12.74
N PRO A 195 -5.02 -2.19 11.88
CA PRO A 195 -4.00 -3.08 11.34
C PRO A 195 -2.82 -2.38 10.68
N VAL A 196 -3.02 -1.20 10.11
CA VAL A 196 -1.98 -0.43 9.41
C VAL A 196 -1.36 0.69 10.26
N TRP A 197 -1.81 0.93 11.49
CA TRP A 197 -1.28 2.01 12.33
C TRP A 197 -0.73 1.55 13.67
N THR A 198 -1.22 0.42 14.18
CA THR A 198 -0.89 -0.01 15.54
C THR A 198 0.61 -0.22 15.72
N ARG A 199 1.12 0.24 16.86
CA ARG A 199 2.52 0.12 17.27
C ARG A 199 2.69 -0.73 18.54
N VAL A 200 1.62 -1.39 18.98
CA VAL A 200 1.55 -2.14 20.25
C VAL A 200 2.65 -3.21 20.35
N TYR A 201 3.10 -3.75 19.22
CA TYR A 201 4.15 -4.77 19.12
C TYR A 201 5.55 -4.20 18.85
N SER A 202 5.69 -2.89 18.65
CA SER A 202 6.94 -2.24 18.22
C SER A 202 7.66 -1.49 19.34
N THR A 203 7.10 -1.48 20.56
CA THR A 203 7.74 -0.85 21.72
C THR A 203 8.78 -1.79 22.36
N PRO A 204 9.95 -1.28 22.79
CA PRO A 204 11.03 -2.09 23.37
C PRO A 204 10.63 -2.85 24.65
N CYS A 205 9.49 -2.50 25.25
CA CYS A 205 8.75 -3.37 26.15
C CYS A 205 7.32 -3.52 25.59
N PRO A 206 6.80 -4.74 25.40
CA PRO A 206 5.40 -4.92 25.00
C PRO A 206 4.48 -4.24 26.04
N HIS A 207 3.47 -3.47 25.61
CA HIS A 207 2.47 -2.94 26.55
C HIS A 207 1.88 -4.10 27.38
N GLU A 208 1.57 -3.92 28.66
CA GLU A 208 1.04 -5.01 29.52
C GLU A 208 -0.15 -5.76 28.88
N GLY A 209 -0.97 -5.08 28.05
CA GLY A 209 -2.07 -5.70 27.30
C GLY A 209 -1.67 -6.56 26.10
N SER A 210 -0.47 -6.39 25.53
CA SER A 210 -0.01 -7.15 24.35
C SER A 210 0.33 -8.61 24.68
N LEU A 211 0.84 -8.87 25.89
CA LEU A 211 1.09 -10.25 26.37
C LEU A 211 -0.22 -11.03 26.53
N ALA A 212 -1.33 -10.36 26.88
CA ALA A 212 -2.64 -10.97 26.96
C ALA A 212 -3.21 -11.32 25.57
N GLU A 213 -2.85 -10.57 24.52
CA GLU A 213 -3.25 -10.90 23.13
C GLU A 213 -2.44 -12.08 22.55
N LEU A 214 -1.21 -12.29 23.02
CA LEU A 214 -0.31 -13.34 22.51
C LEU A 214 -0.40 -14.69 23.25
N SER A 215 -1.22 -14.79 24.31
CA SER A 215 -1.27 -15.96 25.22
C SER A 215 -2.44 -16.93 24.98
N VAL A 216 -2.94 -16.98 23.75
CA VAL A 216 -4.04 -17.90 23.34
C VAL A 216 -3.51 -19.31 23.06
#